data_AF-A0A644X2X3-F1
#
_entry.id   AF-A0A644X2X3-F1
#
_cell.length_a   1.000
_cell.length_b   1.000
_cell.length_c   1.000
_cell.angle_alpha   90.00
_cell.angle_beta   90.00
_cell.angle_gamma   90.00
#
_symmetry.space_group_name_H-M   'P 1'
#
loop_
_entity.id
_entity.type
_entity.pdbx_description
1 polymer ?
#
loop_
_entity_poly.entity_id
_entity_poly.type
_entity_poly.pdbx_seq_one_letter_code
_entity_poly.pdbx_strand_id
1 'polypeptide(L)'
;MREELREYRGENEVSSYSHFTRSHLEQRGYMEAALSALPAPLRKEAEGSLAFSFPEKAGDSCALERMIPVGGWNVAIARNGALTRVQNGTLGIDRRVNIGAFCYESFGGKEAEDCFFDYVRDAKKNFAWAGCDFGKPGLRYESSIQHGLWQACADELRQTGDALTVFLHGEEEAVTAYGCPRELALTYRFLPDSIELSLCWRGKDAVRSPEALWLGFDLCANNPNRWTMQKLGNPVSPLNVVSGGNRRLHAVERLTCQTALEELEIAPLDAPLVSIGGRYLYDTTDEVGDLRNGFWFLLCNNRWGTNFPQWFEDDMRFSFAVSLKELAPAVR
;
A
#
# COMPACT_ATOMS: atom_id res chain seq x y z
N MET A 1 26.91 -22.06 7.28
CA MET A 1 26.30 -20.96 8.07
C MET A 1 27.19 -20.46 9.21
N ARG A 2 27.45 -21.18 10.32
CA ARG A 2 28.29 -20.62 11.43
C ARG A 2 29.73 -20.31 11.04
N GLU A 3 30.40 -21.17 10.25
CA GLU A 3 31.78 -20.89 9.80
C GLU A 3 31.86 -19.77 8.77
N GLU A 4 30.96 -19.75 7.78
CA GLU A 4 30.88 -18.66 6.79
C GLU A 4 30.54 -17.32 7.46
N LEU A 5 29.63 -17.28 8.44
CA LEU A 5 29.32 -16.05 9.19
C LEU A 5 30.52 -15.53 9.99
N ARG A 6 31.37 -16.43 10.52
CA ARG A 6 32.62 -16.05 11.21
C ARG A 6 33.64 -15.42 10.26
N GLU A 7 33.72 -15.89 9.02
CA GLU A 7 34.59 -15.30 7.98
C GLU A 7 34.23 -13.83 7.70
N TYR A 8 32.93 -13.51 7.68
CA TYR A 8 32.45 -12.13 7.43
C TYR A 8 32.35 -11.25 8.69
N ARG A 9 32.16 -11.83 9.89
CA ARG A 9 31.79 -11.07 11.12
C ARG A 9 32.79 -11.18 12.28
N GLY A 10 33.80 -12.05 12.20
CA GLY A 10 34.79 -12.26 13.26
C GLY A 10 34.33 -13.18 14.40
N GLU A 11 35.19 -13.41 15.39
CA GLU A 11 34.99 -14.42 16.45
C GLU A 11 34.06 -13.99 17.59
N ASN A 12 33.87 -12.69 17.79
CA ASN A 12 33.08 -12.12 18.90
C ASN A 12 31.68 -11.71 18.41
N GLU A 13 30.78 -12.67 18.24
CA GLU A 13 29.39 -12.40 17.86
C GLU A 13 28.60 -11.77 19.02
N VAL A 14 28.07 -10.56 18.82
CA VAL A 14 26.94 -10.04 19.63
C VAL A 14 25.88 -9.49 18.68
N SER A 15 24.90 -10.31 18.32
CA SER A 15 23.69 -9.83 17.63
C SER A 15 22.75 -9.22 18.66
N SER A 16 22.32 -7.98 18.45
CA SER A 16 21.39 -7.30 19.35
C SER A 16 20.31 -6.55 18.59
N TYR A 17 19.05 -6.77 18.96
CA TYR A 17 17.93 -5.99 18.44
C TYR A 17 18.06 -4.50 18.77
N SER A 18 18.66 -4.15 19.92
CA SER A 18 18.91 -2.74 20.26
C SER A 18 19.97 -2.11 19.35
N HIS A 19 20.97 -2.87 18.93
CA HIS A 19 21.98 -2.39 17.98
C HIS A 19 21.37 -2.18 16.59
N PHE A 20 20.56 -3.14 16.11
CA PHE A 20 19.81 -3.03 14.86
C PHE A 20 18.88 -1.80 14.87
N THR A 21 18.06 -1.66 15.92
CA THR A 21 17.14 -0.52 16.09
C THR A 21 17.89 0.81 16.05
N ARG A 22 19.01 0.93 16.77
CA ARG A 22 19.82 2.15 16.79
C ARG A 22 20.37 2.52 15.42
N SER A 23 20.81 1.53 14.63
CA SER A 23 21.25 1.76 13.25
C SER A 23 20.14 2.38 12.39
N HIS A 24 18.89 1.89 12.52
CA HIS A 24 17.75 2.48 11.81
C HIS A 24 17.37 3.86 12.34
N LEU A 25 17.44 4.09 13.66
CA LEU A 25 17.22 5.41 14.24
C LEU A 25 18.26 6.43 13.74
N GLU A 26 19.52 6.02 13.54
CA GLU A 26 20.54 6.85 12.92
C GLU A 26 20.13 7.28 11.50
N GLN A 27 19.64 6.34 10.67
CA GLN A 27 19.15 6.66 9.33
C GLN A 27 17.96 7.63 9.36
N ARG A 28 17.03 7.47 10.31
CA ARG A 28 15.91 8.41 10.51
C ARG A 28 16.39 9.79 10.94
N GLY A 29 17.47 9.87 11.71
CA GLY A 29 18.10 11.13 12.12
C GLY A 29 18.56 12.00 10.94
N TYR A 30 18.79 11.42 9.76
CA TYR A 30 19.10 12.21 8.56
C TYR A 30 17.93 13.09 8.10
N MET A 31 16.68 12.68 8.33
CA MET A 31 15.53 13.53 8.06
C MET A 31 15.51 14.77 8.95
N GLU A 32 15.78 14.58 10.25
CA GLU A 32 15.88 15.70 11.21
C GLU A 32 17.03 16.66 10.87
N ALA A 33 18.17 16.10 10.46
CA ALA A 33 19.31 16.89 10.00
C ALA A 33 18.96 17.71 8.73
N ALA A 34 18.24 17.10 7.78
CA ALA A 34 17.78 17.78 6.57
C ALA A 34 16.78 18.91 6.89
N LEU A 35 15.79 18.67 7.75
CA LEU A 35 14.87 19.71 8.23
C LEU A 35 15.61 20.85 8.94
N SER A 36 16.60 20.50 9.78
CA SER A 36 17.45 21.43 10.50
C SER A 36 18.39 22.24 9.59
N ALA A 37 18.63 21.80 8.37
CA ALA A 37 19.41 22.55 7.37
C ALA A 37 18.55 23.55 6.57
N LEU A 38 17.22 23.41 6.58
CA LEU A 38 16.32 24.32 5.87
C LEU A 38 16.26 25.71 6.53
N PRO A 39 16.12 26.80 5.73
CA PRO A 39 15.74 28.12 6.23
C PRO A 39 14.43 28.06 7.02
N ALA A 40 14.29 28.92 8.04
CA ALA A 40 13.15 28.87 8.97
C ALA A 40 11.76 28.81 8.32
N PRO A 41 11.45 29.56 7.24
CA PRO A 41 10.16 29.45 6.56
C PRO A 41 9.92 28.06 5.96
N LEU A 42 10.92 27.51 5.25
CA LEU A 42 10.84 26.19 4.60
C LEU A 42 10.83 25.05 5.61
N ARG A 43 11.57 25.19 6.72
CA ARG A 43 11.52 24.23 7.83
C ARG A 43 10.11 24.13 8.40
N LYS A 44 9.48 25.27 8.72
CA LYS A 44 8.12 25.31 9.27
C LYS A 44 7.09 24.69 8.32
N GLU A 45 7.22 24.94 7.02
CA GLU A 45 6.39 24.33 5.99
C GLU A 45 6.56 22.80 5.93
N ALA A 46 7.82 22.32 5.94
CA ALA A 46 8.13 20.90 5.91
C ALA A 46 7.67 20.18 7.20
N GLU A 47 7.91 20.75 8.38
CA GLU A 47 7.42 20.25 9.67
C GLU A 47 5.89 20.14 9.68
N GLY A 48 5.19 21.16 9.17
CA GLY A 48 3.72 21.11 9.04
C GLY A 48 3.23 20.03 8.10
N SER A 49 3.97 19.75 7.01
CA SER A 49 3.62 18.72 6.03
C SER A 49 3.87 17.30 6.54
N LEU A 50 4.90 17.13 7.37
CA LEU A 50 5.30 15.85 7.99
C LEU A 50 4.54 15.55 9.30
N ALA A 51 3.89 16.54 9.91
CA ALA A 51 3.11 16.35 11.11
C ALA A 51 1.98 15.34 10.88
N PHE A 52 2.03 14.24 11.63
CA PHE A 52 0.97 13.25 11.64
C PHE A 52 -0.20 13.72 12.50
N SER A 53 -1.41 13.57 11.99
CA SER A 53 -2.64 13.71 12.76
C SER A 53 -3.65 12.68 12.29
N PHE A 54 -4.15 11.88 13.22
CA PHE A 54 -5.28 11.00 12.92
C PHE A 54 -6.56 11.85 12.81
N PRO A 55 -7.44 11.61 11.83
CA PRO A 55 -8.66 12.39 11.65
C PRO A 55 -9.57 12.38 12.89
N GLU A 56 -10.15 13.54 13.21
CA GLU A 56 -11.18 13.64 14.24
C GLU A 56 -12.54 13.18 13.72
N LYS A 57 -13.38 12.61 14.60
CA LYS A 57 -14.76 12.22 14.28
C LYS A 57 -15.67 13.45 14.24
N ALA A 58 -15.47 14.31 13.24
CA ALA A 58 -16.25 15.52 13.01
C ALA A 58 -17.30 15.31 11.91
N GLY A 59 -18.33 16.16 11.91
CA GLY A 59 -19.36 16.19 10.86
C GLY A 59 -20.53 15.24 11.07
N ASP A 60 -21.39 15.18 10.06
CA ASP A 60 -22.67 14.46 10.10
C ASP A 60 -22.47 12.97 9.87
N SER A 61 -23.24 12.13 10.57
CA SER A 61 -23.21 10.68 10.37
C SER A 61 -23.92 10.30 9.07
N CYS A 62 -23.31 9.41 8.29
CA CYS A 62 -23.89 8.88 7.06
C CYS A 62 -24.04 7.36 7.11
N ALA A 63 -24.98 6.83 6.34
CA ALA A 63 -25.16 5.39 6.22
C ALA A 63 -24.21 4.79 5.17
N LEU A 64 -23.50 3.73 5.54
CA LEU A 64 -22.76 2.88 4.61
C LEU A 64 -23.72 2.22 3.60
N GLU A 65 -23.19 1.82 2.44
CA GLU A 65 -23.89 1.06 1.39
C GLU A 65 -25.10 1.79 0.79
N ARG A 66 -25.16 3.12 0.95
CA ARG A 66 -26.18 3.99 0.37
C ARG A 66 -25.52 5.12 -0.42
N MET A 67 -26.27 5.67 -1.38
CA MET A 67 -25.86 6.85 -2.13
C MET A 67 -25.90 8.09 -1.23
N ILE A 68 -24.80 8.84 -1.19
CA ILE A 68 -24.59 10.03 -0.36
C ILE A 68 -24.19 11.20 -1.26
N PRO A 69 -24.91 12.32 -1.24
CA PRO A 69 -24.50 13.53 -1.95
C PRO A 69 -23.37 14.26 -1.22
N VAL A 70 -22.27 14.54 -1.92
CA VAL A 70 -21.09 15.21 -1.37
C VAL A 70 -20.29 15.92 -2.46
N GLY A 71 -19.96 17.21 -2.28
CA GLY A 71 -19.07 17.93 -3.22
C GLY A 71 -19.56 17.99 -4.68
N GLY A 72 -20.87 17.88 -4.95
CA GLY A 72 -21.42 17.78 -6.31
C GLY A 72 -21.42 16.36 -6.90
N TRP A 73 -20.91 15.40 -6.15
CA TRP A 73 -20.98 13.97 -6.43
C TRP A 73 -22.13 13.32 -5.66
N ASN A 74 -22.49 12.12 -6.09
CA ASN A 74 -23.34 11.20 -5.35
C ASN A 74 -22.65 9.83 -5.33
N VAL A 75 -22.34 9.31 -4.14
CA VAL A 75 -21.39 8.20 -3.99
C VAL A 75 -21.85 7.13 -2.99
N ALA A 76 -21.33 5.90 -3.08
CA ALA A 76 -21.59 4.85 -2.10
C ALA A 76 -20.30 4.24 -1.54
N ILE A 77 -20.21 4.11 -0.21
CA ILE A 77 -19.08 3.52 0.51
C ILE A 77 -19.48 2.14 1.05
N ALA A 78 -18.66 1.12 0.84
CA ALA A 78 -18.87 -0.24 1.35
C ALA A 78 -18.40 -0.41 2.81
N ARG A 79 -18.75 -1.55 3.43
CA ARG A 79 -18.37 -1.87 4.81
C ARG A 79 -16.87 -2.04 5.04
N ASN A 80 -16.10 -2.27 3.99
CA ASN A 80 -14.63 -2.29 4.07
C ASN A 80 -14.00 -0.91 3.81
N GLY A 81 -14.83 0.15 3.75
CA GLY A 81 -14.42 1.53 3.52
C GLY A 81 -14.21 1.92 2.07
N ALA A 82 -14.19 0.97 1.14
CA ALA A 82 -13.98 1.27 -0.27
C ALA A 82 -15.14 2.08 -0.86
N LEU A 83 -14.82 3.08 -1.66
CA LEU A 83 -15.77 3.76 -2.52
C LEU A 83 -16.14 2.83 -3.68
N THR A 84 -17.43 2.53 -3.83
CA THR A 84 -17.94 1.47 -4.74
C THR A 84 -18.77 1.98 -5.90
N ARG A 85 -19.31 3.20 -5.79
CA ARG A 85 -20.08 3.85 -6.84
C ARG A 85 -19.86 5.35 -6.80
N VAL A 86 -19.72 5.96 -7.97
CA VAL A 86 -19.61 7.40 -8.14
C VAL A 86 -20.55 7.89 -9.24
N GLN A 87 -21.20 9.01 -8.98
CA GLN A 87 -22.03 9.73 -9.94
C GLN A 87 -21.71 11.22 -9.88
N ASN A 88 -21.59 11.86 -11.03
CA ASN A 88 -21.46 13.31 -11.14
C ASN A 88 -22.21 13.77 -12.40
N GLY A 89 -23.31 14.48 -12.22
CA GLY A 89 -24.18 14.91 -13.31
C GLY A 89 -23.53 15.93 -14.24
N THR A 90 -22.68 16.80 -13.71
CA THR A 90 -21.96 17.82 -14.50
C THR A 90 -20.91 17.18 -15.41
N LEU A 91 -20.24 16.15 -14.92
CA LEU A 91 -19.21 15.42 -15.67
C LEU A 91 -19.76 14.24 -16.49
N GLY A 92 -21.06 13.92 -16.37
CA GLY A 92 -21.67 12.77 -17.04
C GLY A 92 -21.19 11.41 -16.51
N ILE A 93 -20.65 11.34 -15.29
CA ILE A 93 -20.11 10.12 -14.68
C ILE A 93 -21.25 9.36 -13.97
N ASP A 94 -21.38 8.06 -14.24
CA ASP A 94 -22.17 7.10 -13.45
C ASP A 94 -21.53 5.72 -13.58
N ARG A 95 -20.67 5.37 -12.61
CA ARG A 95 -19.87 4.13 -12.71
C ARG A 95 -19.69 3.43 -11.37
N ARG A 96 -19.48 2.11 -11.47
CA ARG A 96 -18.94 1.30 -10.38
C ARG A 96 -17.43 1.50 -10.34
N VAL A 97 -16.89 1.47 -9.13
CA VAL A 97 -15.46 1.55 -8.85
C VAL A 97 -15.19 0.69 -7.61
N ASN A 98 -13.92 0.53 -7.28
CA ASN A 98 -13.43 0.07 -5.99
C ASN A 98 -12.21 0.93 -5.69
N ILE A 99 -12.36 1.99 -4.92
CA ILE A 99 -11.27 2.91 -4.59
C ILE A 99 -11.04 2.82 -3.09
N GLY A 100 -9.83 2.49 -2.66
CA GLY A 100 -9.45 2.52 -1.26
C GLY A 100 -9.76 1.25 -0.46
N ALA A 101 -9.74 0.07 -1.07
CA ALA A 101 -9.93 -1.18 -0.33
C ALA A 101 -8.68 -1.57 0.48
N PHE A 102 -8.67 -1.30 1.78
CA PHE A 102 -7.57 -1.71 2.65
C PHE A 102 -7.54 -3.23 2.84
N CYS A 103 -6.35 -3.81 2.82
CA CYS A 103 -6.16 -5.22 3.07
C CYS A 103 -4.83 -5.50 3.79
N TYR A 104 -4.92 -6.29 4.85
CA TYR A 104 -3.77 -6.79 5.60
C TYR A 104 -3.47 -8.23 5.19
N GLU A 105 -2.20 -8.52 4.90
CA GLU A 105 -1.75 -9.85 4.49
C GLU A 105 -0.57 -10.29 5.36
N SER A 106 -0.70 -11.43 6.04
CA SER A 106 0.41 -12.11 6.70
C SER A 106 0.95 -13.21 5.81
N PHE A 107 2.22 -13.59 5.95
CA PHE A 107 2.78 -14.75 5.26
C PHE A 107 3.42 -15.73 6.25
N GLY A 108 3.21 -17.03 6.00
CA GLY A 108 3.79 -18.09 6.79
C GLY A 108 5.22 -18.44 6.36
N GLY A 109 5.77 -19.46 7.02
CA GLY A 109 7.10 -19.98 6.70
C GLY A 109 7.21 -20.51 5.28
N LYS A 110 6.14 -21.11 4.75
CA LYS A 110 6.13 -21.69 3.40
C LYS A 110 6.30 -20.61 2.32
N GLU A 111 5.47 -19.58 2.33
CA GLU A 111 5.51 -18.52 1.33
C GLU A 111 6.85 -17.80 1.35
N ALA A 112 7.41 -17.57 2.55
CA ALA A 112 8.71 -16.95 2.71
C ALA A 112 9.86 -17.84 2.21
N GLU A 113 9.83 -19.15 2.49
CA GLU A 113 10.89 -20.09 2.10
C GLU A 113 10.86 -20.40 0.59
N ASP A 114 9.67 -20.64 0.02
CA ASP A 114 9.50 -20.85 -1.43
C ASP A 114 10.01 -19.62 -2.20
N CYS A 115 9.56 -18.42 -1.82
CA CYS A 115 10.01 -17.18 -2.43
C CYS A 115 11.53 -17.00 -2.31
N PHE A 116 12.12 -17.31 -1.15
CA PHE A 116 13.56 -17.20 -0.93
C PHE A 116 14.35 -18.11 -1.88
N PHE A 117 13.96 -19.37 -2.01
CA PHE A 117 14.69 -20.32 -2.85
C PHE A 117 14.52 -20.07 -4.36
N ASP A 118 13.39 -19.50 -4.76
CA ASP A 118 13.18 -19.06 -6.15
C ASP A 118 13.94 -17.77 -6.49
N TYR A 119 14.03 -16.85 -5.51
CA TYR A 119 14.63 -15.53 -5.71
C TYR A 119 16.17 -15.55 -5.66
N VAL A 120 16.76 -16.34 -4.75
CA VAL A 120 18.21 -16.30 -4.51
C VAL A 120 18.98 -17.00 -5.62
N ARG A 121 19.86 -16.25 -6.27
CA ARG A 121 20.80 -16.75 -7.27
C ARG A 121 22.08 -17.27 -6.64
N ASP A 122 22.67 -18.30 -7.27
CA ASP A 122 23.91 -18.94 -6.83
C ASP A 122 23.88 -19.31 -5.33
N ALA A 123 22.77 -19.90 -4.87
CA ALA A 123 22.51 -20.16 -3.46
C ALA A 123 23.70 -20.85 -2.74
N LYS A 124 24.41 -21.77 -3.40
CA LYS A 124 25.62 -22.41 -2.83
C LYS A 124 26.68 -21.42 -2.35
N LYS A 125 26.82 -20.27 -3.00
CA LYS A 125 27.77 -19.21 -2.64
C LYS A 125 27.15 -18.15 -1.72
N ASN A 126 25.88 -17.83 -1.95
CA ASN A 126 25.24 -16.65 -1.34
C ASN A 126 24.39 -16.97 -0.10
N PHE A 127 24.09 -18.24 0.18
CA PHE A 127 23.14 -18.62 1.23
C PHE A 127 23.48 -18.04 2.61
N ALA A 128 24.76 -17.99 2.98
CA ALA A 128 25.20 -17.55 4.30
C ALA A 128 24.73 -16.12 4.66
N TRP A 129 24.85 -15.19 3.71
CA TRP A 129 24.40 -13.81 3.90
C TRP A 129 22.93 -13.65 3.47
N ALA A 130 22.53 -14.23 2.33
CA ALA A 130 21.18 -14.05 1.78
C ALA A 130 20.10 -14.64 2.69
N GLY A 131 20.35 -15.79 3.31
CA GLY A 131 19.40 -16.42 4.24
C GLY A 131 19.12 -15.57 5.47
N CYS A 132 20.08 -14.77 5.92
CA CYS A 132 19.91 -13.85 7.04
C CYS A 132 19.18 -12.55 6.65
N ASP A 133 19.21 -12.18 5.38
CA ASP A 133 18.78 -10.85 4.90
C ASP A 133 17.44 -10.90 4.16
N PHE A 134 17.28 -11.88 3.25
CA PHE A 134 16.07 -12.09 2.45
C PHE A 134 15.19 -13.23 2.97
N GLY A 135 15.77 -14.13 3.76
CA GLY A 135 15.01 -15.18 4.43
C GLY A 135 14.34 -14.70 5.72
N LYS A 136 13.60 -15.60 6.35
CA LYS A 136 13.04 -15.40 7.71
C LYS A 136 13.49 -16.57 8.59
N PRO A 137 14.75 -16.59 9.07
CA PRO A 137 15.28 -17.72 9.83
C PRO A 137 14.42 -18.04 11.06
N GLY A 138 14.07 -19.32 11.21
CA GLY A 138 13.22 -19.79 12.30
C GLY A 138 11.73 -19.85 11.97
N LEU A 139 11.24 -19.05 11.01
CA LEU A 139 9.81 -18.97 10.69
C LEU A 139 9.21 -20.31 10.24
N ARG A 140 9.97 -21.14 9.50
CA ARG A 140 9.52 -22.49 9.09
C ARG A 140 9.20 -23.44 10.24
N TYR A 141 9.65 -23.13 11.46
CA TYR A 141 9.37 -23.90 12.66
C TYR A 141 8.23 -23.31 13.50
N GLU A 142 7.74 -22.11 13.14
CA GLU A 142 6.63 -21.46 13.81
C GLU A 142 5.34 -21.68 13.02
N SER A 143 4.58 -22.71 13.42
CA SER A 143 3.34 -23.09 12.72
C SER A 143 2.13 -22.24 13.09
N SER A 144 2.24 -21.37 14.10
CA SER A 144 1.16 -20.44 14.47
C SER A 144 1.07 -19.24 13.51
N ILE A 145 2.14 -18.92 12.78
CA ILE A 145 2.14 -17.84 11.80
C ILE A 145 1.80 -18.41 10.42
N GLN A 146 0.61 -18.09 9.94
CA GLN A 146 0.09 -18.60 8.67
C GLN A 146 -0.11 -17.47 7.66
N HIS A 147 -0.22 -17.85 6.39
CA HIS A 147 -0.71 -16.94 5.36
C HIS A 147 -2.18 -16.65 5.63
N GLY A 148 -2.54 -15.37 5.62
CA GLY A 148 -3.89 -14.94 5.88
C GLY A 148 -4.13 -13.56 5.28
N LEU A 149 -5.40 -13.28 5.02
CA LEU A 149 -5.83 -12.07 4.35
C LEU A 149 -7.08 -11.52 5.03
N TRP A 150 -6.98 -10.30 5.55
CA TRP A 150 -8.05 -9.66 6.29
C TRP A 150 -8.36 -8.29 5.72
N GLN A 151 -9.62 -7.88 5.83
CA GLN A 151 -10.05 -6.54 5.44
C GLN A 151 -10.24 -5.67 6.68
N ALA A 152 -10.27 -4.35 6.49
CA ALA A 152 -10.74 -3.47 7.55
C ALA A 152 -12.28 -3.50 7.62
N CYS A 153 -12.83 -3.28 8.81
CA CYS A 153 -14.27 -3.18 9.04
C CYS A 153 -14.64 -1.75 9.41
N ALA A 154 -15.58 -1.14 8.71
CA ALA A 154 -16.03 0.22 8.96
C ALA A 154 -16.90 0.28 10.22
N ASP A 155 -16.51 1.16 11.15
CA ASP A 155 -17.27 1.50 12.35
C ASP A 155 -18.28 2.61 12.06
N GLU A 156 -17.84 3.61 11.30
CA GLU A 156 -18.59 4.84 11.12
C GLU A 156 -18.18 5.58 9.86
N LEU A 157 -19.15 6.27 9.24
CA LEU A 157 -18.94 7.19 8.14
C LEU A 157 -19.39 8.59 8.54
N ARG A 158 -18.51 9.57 8.36
CA ARG A 158 -18.77 10.99 8.65
C ARG A 158 -18.60 11.85 7.41
N GLN A 159 -19.47 12.84 7.24
CA GLN A 159 -19.38 13.85 6.19
C GLN A 159 -19.04 15.22 6.79
N THR A 160 -17.99 15.86 6.25
CA THR A 160 -17.62 17.24 6.59
C THR A 160 -17.38 18.02 5.29
N GLY A 161 -18.32 18.90 4.94
CA GLY A 161 -18.25 19.68 3.70
C GLY A 161 -18.24 18.80 2.45
N ASP A 162 -17.14 18.84 1.70
CA ASP A 162 -16.89 18.08 0.48
C ASP A 162 -16.13 16.76 0.70
N ALA A 163 -15.98 16.34 1.96
CA ALA A 163 -15.25 15.14 2.32
C ALA A 163 -16.12 14.09 3.05
N LEU A 164 -15.80 12.82 2.83
CA LEU A 164 -16.29 11.68 3.59
C LEU A 164 -15.12 10.98 4.28
N THR A 165 -15.20 10.78 5.59
CA THR A 165 -14.21 10.02 6.36
C THR A 165 -14.85 8.75 6.91
N VAL A 166 -14.31 7.60 6.51
CA VAL A 166 -14.65 6.29 7.06
C VAL A 166 -13.67 5.98 8.18
N PHE A 167 -14.17 5.70 9.38
CA PHE A 167 -13.38 5.16 10.47
C PHE A 167 -13.52 3.64 10.48
N LEU A 168 -12.40 2.93 10.54
CA LEU A 168 -12.35 1.48 10.48
C LEU A 168 -11.42 0.90 11.55
N HIS A 169 -11.57 -0.39 11.79
CA HIS A 169 -10.63 -1.20 12.56
C HIS A 169 -10.18 -2.43 11.76
N GLY A 170 -8.98 -2.93 12.07
CA GLY A 170 -8.55 -4.24 11.61
C GLY A 170 -9.30 -5.36 12.34
N GLU A 171 -9.53 -6.49 11.68
CA GLU A 171 -10.14 -7.67 12.30
C GLU A 171 -9.35 -8.14 13.54
N GLU A 172 -10.06 -8.62 14.57
CA GLU A 172 -9.48 -8.93 15.89
C GLU A 172 -8.30 -9.90 15.81
N GLU A 173 -8.41 -10.96 15.01
CA GLU A 173 -7.33 -11.93 14.79
C GLU A 173 -6.11 -11.26 14.14
N ALA A 174 -6.32 -10.50 13.07
CA ALA A 174 -5.23 -9.81 12.35
C ALA A 174 -4.49 -8.82 13.27
N VAL A 175 -5.23 -8.09 14.10
CA VAL A 175 -4.67 -7.11 15.05
C VAL A 175 -3.88 -7.83 16.15
N THR A 176 -4.48 -8.82 16.80
CA THR A 176 -3.92 -9.43 18.02
C THR A 176 -2.84 -10.47 17.74
N ALA A 177 -2.97 -11.24 16.66
CA ALA A 177 -2.03 -12.32 16.34
C ALA A 177 -0.94 -11.88 15.34
N TYR A 178 -1.23 -10.92 14.47
CA TYR A 178 -0.36 -10.57 13.35
C TYR A 178 0.09 -9.11 13.33
N GLY A 179 -0.43 -8.23 14.19
CA GLY A 179 -0.01 -6.83 14.25
C GLY A 179 -0.60 -5.95 13.15
N CYS A 180 -1.77 -6.27 12.62
CA CYS A 180 -2.55 -5.33 11.79
C CYS A 180 -2.85 -4.04 12.58
N PRO A 181 -2.87 -2.84 11.94
CA PRO A 181 -3.23 -1.60 12.63
C PRO A 181 -4.62 -1.67 13.30
N ARG A 182 -4.70 -1.19 14.54
CA ARG A 182 -5.95 -1.17 15.33
C ARG A 182 -6.99 -0.23 14.76
N GLU A 183 -6.56 0.96 14.36
CA GLU A 183 -7.44 2.02 13.87
C GLU A 183 -6.98 2.50 12.51
N LEU A 184 -7.94 2.66 11.60
CA LEU A 184 -7.74 3.23 10.29
C LEU A 184 -8.76 4.33 10.04
N ALA A 185 -8.37 5.35 9.27
CA ALA A 185 -9.28 6.36 8.78
C ALA A 185 -9.02 6.57 7.29
N LEU A 186 -10.07 6.44 6.48
CA LEU A 186 -10.02 6.62 5.05
C LEU A 186 -10.86 7.84 4.67
N THR A 187 -10.20 8.92 4.25
CA THR A 187 -10.86 10.18 3.90
C THR A 187 -10.85 10.39 2.39
N TYR A 188 -12.03 10.51 1.81
CA TYR A 188 -12.28 10.91 0.43
C TYR A 188 -12.65 12.39 0.39
N ARG A 189 -11.92 13.20 -0.36
CA ARG A 189 -12.29 14.58 -0.68
C ARG A 189 -12.74 14.65 -2.12
N PHE A 190 -13.93 15.18 -2.35
CA PHE A 190 -14.56 15.23 -3.66
C PHE A 190 -14.41 16.62 -4.27
N LEU A 191 -13.45 16.74 -5.19
CA LEU A 191 -13.19 17.96 -5.94
C LEU A 191 -14.09 18.02 -7.19
N PRO A 192 -14.17 19.17 -7.89
CA PRO A 192 -15.05 19.30 -9.06
C PRO A 192 -14.83 18.27 -10.17
N ASP A 193 -13.58 17.80 -10.37
CA ASP A 193 -13.15 16.92 -11.47
C ASP A 193 -12.34 15.69 -11.02
N SER A 194 -12.13 15.52 -9.72
CA SER A 194 -11.23 14.52 -9.17
C SER A 194 -11.61 14.13 -7.74
N ILE A 195 -11.04 13.02 -7.26
CA ILE A 195 -11.23 12.51 -5.91
C ILE A 195 -9.86 12.35 -5.29
N GLU A 196 -9.60 13.04 -4.19
CA GLU A 196 -8.43 12.81 -3.37
C GLU A 196 -8.76 11.80 -2.29
N LEU A 197 -7.82 10.89 -2.02
CA LEU A 197 -7.94 9.87 -0.99
C LEU A 197 -6.75 9.97 -0.06
N SER A 198 -7.03 9.91 1.24
CA SER A 198 -5.99 9.70 2.26
C SER A 198 -6.37 8.54 3.18
N LEU A 199 -5.41 7.63 3.39
CA LEU A 199 -5.50 6.60 4.41
C LEU A 199 -4.56 6.98 5.56
N CYS A 200 -5.08 7.01 6.78
CA CYS A 200 -4.29 7.04 8.00
C CYS A 200 -4.45 5.73 8.76
N TRP A 201 -3.39 5.25 9.41
CA TRP A 201 -3.50 4.20 10.42
C TRP A 201 -2.76 4.59 11.68
N ARG A 202 -3.15 3.96 12.80
CA ARG A 202 -2.40 4.04 14.06
C ARG A 202 -2.52 2.78 14.90
N GLY A 203 -1.63 2.67 15.88
CA GLY A 203 -1.67 1.59 16.87
C GLY A 203 -1.40 0.23 16.24
N LYS A 204 -0.41 0.16 15.35
CA LYS A 204 0.14 -1.09 14.81
C LYS A 204 1.19 -1.66 15.75
N ASP A 205 1.20 -2.97 15.96
CA ASP A 205 2.26 -3.63 16.74
C ASP A 205 3.51 -3.88 15.89
N ALA A 206 4.68 -3.70 16.50
CA ALA A 206 5.97 -4.10 15.93
C ALA A 206 6.05 -5.63 15.85
N VAL A 207 5.93 -6.18 14.64
CA VAL A 207 6.05 -7.61 14.37
C VAL A 207 7.17 -7.91 13.38
N ARG A 208 7.80 -9.07 13.56
CA ARG A 208 8.82 -9.61 12.64
C ARG A 208 8.26 -10.62 11.64
N SER A 209 7.08 -11.15 11.93
CA SER A 209 6.34 -12.02 11.03
C SER A 209 6.14 -11.31 9.70
N PRO A 210 6.35 -11.99 8.56
CA PRO A 210 6.11 -11.41 7.24
C PRO A 210 4.73 -10.79 7.12
N GLU A 211 4.68 -9.55 6.67
CA GLU A 211 3.43 -8.81 6.48
C GLU A 211 3.47 -7.89 5.25
N ALA A 212 2.29 -7.58 4.74
CA ALA A 212 2.05 -6.55 3.75
C ALA A 212 0.72 -5.82 4.03
N LEU A 213 0.75 -4.50 3.92
CA LEU A 213 -0.42 -3.64 3.99
C LEU A 213 -0.69 -3.09 2.59
N TRP A 214 -1.90 -3.31 2.08
CA TRP A 214 -2.28 -2.96 0.72
C TRP A 214 -3.45 -1.99 0.67
N LEU A 215 -3.49 -1.16 -0.36
CA LEU A 215 -4.66 -0.39 -0.76
C LEU A 215 -5.07 -0.73 -2.19
N GLY A 216 -6.26 -1.28 -2.35
CA GLY A 216 -6.81 -1.73 -3.63
C GLY A 216 -7.57 -0.65 -4.39
N PHE A 217 -7.36 -0.64 -5.71
CA PHE A 217 -8.03 0.24 -6.67
C PHE A 217 -8.47 -0.55 -7.91
N ASP A 218 -9.72 -0.42 -8.32
CA ASP A 218 -10.23 -0.79 -9.63
C ASP A 218 -11.25 0.27 -10.07
N LEU A 219 -10.94 1.02 -11.13
CA LEU A 219 -11.85 2.02 -11.67
C LEU A 219 -12.88 1.40 -12.63
N CYS A 220 -12.87 0.08 -12.79
CA CYS A 220 -13.73 -0.68 -13.71
C CYS A 220 -13.66 -0.11 -15.14
N ALA A 221 -12.44 0.03 -15.66
CA ALA A 221 -12.22 0.52 -17.02
C ALA A 221 -12.95 -0.37 -18.05
N ASN A 222 -13.55 0.25 -19.07
CA ASN A 222 -14.24 -0.43 -20.17
C ASN A 222 -13.32 -1.41 -20.92
N ASN A 223 -12.04 -1.07 -21.01
CA ASN A 223 -11.01 -1.96 -21.54
C ASN A 223 -9.77 -1.95 -20.64
N PRO A 224 -9.65 -2.89 -19.69
CA PRO A 224 -8.50 -2.96 -18.77
C PRO A 224 -7.16 -3.07 -19.49
N ASN A 225 -7.09 -3.63 -20.69
CA ASN A 225 -5.82 -3.78 -21.43
C ASN A 225 -5.23 -2.45 -21.92
N ARG A 226 -5.95 -1.34 -21.72
CA ARG A 226 -5.52 0.03 -22.08
C ARG A 226 -4.85 0.79 -20.94
N TRP A 227 -4.71 0.16 -19.78
CA TRP A 227 -3.89 0.71 -18.69
C TRP A 227 -2.42 0.81 -19.10
N THR A 228 -1.80 1.93 -18.73
CA THR A 228 -0.36 2.18 -18.82
C THR A 228 0.16 2.67 -17.47
N MET A 229 1.41 2.33 -17.20
CA MET A 229 2.17 2.74 -16.04
C MET A 229 3.13 3.84 -16.45
N GLN A 230 3.06 4.99 -15.81
CA GLN A 230 4.05 6.04 -16.00
C GLN A 230 5.31 5.71 -15.19
N LYS A 231 6.44 5.52 -15.88
CA LYS A 231 7.72 5.17 -15.26
C LYS A 231 8.83 6.04 -15.85
N LEU A 232 9.44 6.88 -15.01
CA LEU A 232 10.53 7.78 -15.41
C LEU A 232 10.14 8.64 -16.62
N GLY A 233 8.95 9.25 -16.57
CA GLY A 233 8.44 10.07 -17.67
C GLY A 233 7.89 9.31 -18.90
N ASN A 234 7.92 7.97 -18.92
CA ASN A 234 7.49 7.17 -20.07
C ASN A 234 6.30 6.25 -19.76
N PRO A 235 5.32 6.14 -20.68
CA PRO A 235 4.22 5.19 -20.52
C PRO A 235 4.67 3.77 -20.89
N VAL A 236 4.42 2.81 -19.99
CA VAL A 236 4.72 1.39 -20.16
C VAL A 236 3.46 0.56 -19.94
N SER A 237 3.07 -0.28 -20.88
CA SER A 237 1.95 -1.21 -20.65
C SER A 237 2.36 -2.31 -19.67
N PRO A 238 1.53 -2.65 -18.65
CA PRO A 238 1.80 -3.79 -17.76
C PRO A 238 1.76 -5.12 -18.51
N LEU A 239 1.14 -5.18 -19.68
CA LEU A 239 1.11 -6.36 -20.54
C LEU A 239 2.37 -6.50 -21.40
N ASN A 240 3.17 -5.43 -21.52
CA ASN A 240 4.37 -5.37 -22.34
C ASN A 240 5.64 -5.26 -21.47
N VAL A 241 5.74 -6.14 -20.48
CA VAL A 241 6.95 -6.33 -19.67
C VAL A 241 7.61 -7.63 -20.12
N VAL A 242 8.91 -7.59 -20.38
CA VAL A 242 9.67 -8.78 -20.81
C VAL A 242 9.69 -9.84 -19.70
N SER A 243 9.76 -11.11 -20.10
CA SER A 243 9.99 -12.24 -19.19
C SER A 243 11.22 -11.99 -18.32
N GLY A 244 11.09 -12.23 -17.00
CA GLY A 244 12.13 -11.93 -16.01
C GLY A 244 12.26 -10.44 -15.62
N GLY A 245 11.44 -9.55 -16.19
CA GLY A 245 11.45 -8.10 -15.94
C GLY A 245 10.58 -7.64 -14.77
N ASN A 246 10.18 -8.56 -13.87
CA ASN A 246 9.17 -8.37 -12.81
C ASN A 246 7.83 -7.87 -13.38
N ARG A 247 6.97 -8.78 -13.81
CA ARG A 247 5.73 -8.51 -14.57
C ARG A 247 4.53 -8.14 -13.69
N ARG A 248 4.69 -8.13 -12.37
CA ARG A 248 3.58 -7.97 -11.41
C ARG A 248 3.79 -6.80 -10.44
N LEU A 249 5.03 -6.50 -10.03
CA LEU A 249 5.33 -5.41 -9.08
C LEU A 249 6.09 -4.27 -9.77
N HIS A 250 5.59 -3.05 -9.64
CA HIS A 250 6.16 -1.88 -10.29
C HIS A 250 6.11 -0.64 -9.40
N ALA A 251 7.18 0.14 -9.35
CA ALA A 251 7.09 1.52 -8.91
C ALA A 251 6.56 2.38 -10.07
N VAL A 252 5.52 3.18 -9.82
CA VAL A 252 4.86 4.02 -10.83
C VAL A 252 4.64 5.43 -10.30
N GLU A 253 4.71 6.43 -11.19
CA GLU A 253 4.31 7.81 -10.89
C GLU A 253 2.79 7.96 -10.92
N ARG A 254 2.14 7.25 -11.84
CA ARG A 254 0.68 7.16 -12.02
C ARG A 254 0.33 5.96 -12.90
N LEU A 255 -0.90 5.50 -12.77
CA LEU A 255 -1.56 4.61 -13.71
C LEU A 255 -2.55 5.42 -14.53
N THR A 256 -2.59 5.22 -15.84
CA THR A 256 -3.54 5.90 -16.73
C THR A 256 -4.23 4.91 -17.66
N CYS A 257 -5.53 5.06 -17.87
CA CYS A 257 -6.26 4.35 -18.91
C CYS A 257 -6.86 5.39 -19.86
N GLN A 258 -6.51 5.31 -21.14
CA GLN A 258 -7.05 6.20 -22.17
C GLN A 258 -7.66 5.39 -23.31
N THR A 259 -8.95 5.63 -23.54
CA THR A 259 -9.73 5.03 -24.64
C THR A 259 -10.55 6.12 -25.35
N ALA A 260 -11.29 5.75 -26.40
CA ALA A 260 -12.22 6.69 -27.03
C ALA A 260 -13.44 7.05 -26.15
N LEU A 261 -13.68 6.28 -25.09
CA LEU A 261 -14.86 6.43 -24.21
C LEU A 261 -14.52 7.10 -22.89
N GLU A 262 -13.28 6.96 -22.40
CA GLU A 262 -12.90 7.39 -21.05
C GLU A 262 -11.42 7.73 -20.93
N GLU A 263 -11.11 8.60 -19.96
CA GLU A 263 -9.78 8.87 -19.42
C GLU A 263 -9.82 8.66 -17.91
N LEU A 264 -8.98 7.76 -17.40
CA LEU A 264 -8.90 7.43 -15.98
C LEU A 264 -7.45 7.54 -15.49
N GLU A 265 -7.27 8.00 -14.25
CA GLU A 265 -5.96 8.08 -13.62
C GLU A 265 -6.01 7.65 -12.16
N ILE A 266 -4.96 6.98 -11.70
CA ILE A 266 -4.65 6.76 -10.28
C ILE A 266 -3.21 7.25 -10.05
N ALA A 267 -3.03 8.25 -9.21
CA ALA A 267 -1.74 8.80 -8.84
C ALA A 267 -1.42 8.49 -7.37
N PRO A 268 -0.49 7.56 -7.06
CA PRO A 268 0.01 7.35 -5.71
C PRO A 268 1.01 8.45 -5.33
N LEU A 269 0.69 9.28 -4.35
CA LEU A 269 1.60 10.37 -3.94
C LEU A 269 2.66 9.85 -2.94
N ASP A 270 2.26 8.92 -2.07
CA ASP A 270 3.12 8.44 -0.97
C ASP A 270 3.52 6.95 -1.10
N ALA A 271 2.84 6.16 -1.96
CA ALA A 271 3.04 4.71 -2.08
C ALA A 271 3.20 4.26 -3.56
N PRO A 272 4.36 4.48 -4.19
CA PRO A 272 4.52 4.28 -5.63
C PRO A 272 4.56 2.81 -6.07
N LEU A 273 4.80 1.87 -5.14
CA LEU A 273 4.93 0.44 -5.46
C LEU A 273 3.54 -0.19 -5.59
N VAL A 274 3.19 -0.65 -6.78
CA VAL A 274 1.92 -1.27 -7.11
C VAL A 274 2.11 -2.71 -7.58
N SER A 275 1.22 -3.59 -7.11
CA SER A 275 1.03 -4.95 -7.60
C SER A 275 -0.13 -4.96 -8.59
N ILE A 276 0.13 -5.42 -9.81
CA ILE A 276 -0.81 -5.41 -10.93
C ILE A 276 -1.59 -6.72 -10.95
N GLY A 277 -2.92 -6.65 -10.91
CA GLY A 277 -3.81 -7.80 -11.10
C GLY A 277 -3.88 -8.77 -9.92
N GLY A 278 -3.48 -8.32 -8.73
CA GLY A 278 -3.49 -9.11 -7.50
C GLY A 278 -2.43 -8.60 -6.51
N ARG A 279 -2.25 -9.31 -5.39
CA ARG A 279 -1.21 -9.05 -4.39
C ARG A 279 -0.15 -10.14 -4.49
N TYR A 280 1.05 -9.78 -4.95
CA TYR A 280 2.07 -10.74 -5.36
C TYR A 280 3.42 -10.51 -4.66
N LEU A 281 3.41 -10.05 -3.40
CA LEU A 281 4.67 -9.69 -2.70
C LEU A 281 5.63 -10.87 -2.56
N TYR A 282 5.13 -12.07 -2.24
CA TYR A 282 5.94 -13.30 -2.10
C TYR A 282 5.86 -14.23 -3.32
N ASP A 283 5.13 -13.83 -4.36
CA ASP A 283 4.98 -14.62 -5.59
C ASP A 283 6.09 -14.27 -6.60
N THR A 284 6.86 -15.28 -7.01
CA THR A 284 8.02 -15.19 -7.90
C THR A 284 7.72 -15.60 -9.34
N THR A 285 6.47 -15.94 -9.65
CA THR A 285 6.07 -16.41 -10.99
C THR A 285 6.26 -15.33 -12.06
N ASP A 286 6.67 -15.75 -13.26
CA ASP A 286 6.90 -14.86 -14.40
C ASP A 286 5.64 -14.69 -15.28
N GLU A 287 4.50 -14.51 -14.63
CA GLU A 287 3.20 -14.33 -15.29
C GLU A 287 2.75 -12.87 -15.23
N VAL A 288 1.87 -12.46 -16.14
CA VAL A 288 1.19 -11.16 -16.07
C VAL A 288 -0.04 -11.28 -15.19
N GLY A 289 -0.24 -10.32 -14.28
CA GLY A 289 -1.46 -10.25 -13.49
C GLY A 289 -2.69 -9.87 -14.33
N ASP A 290 -3.85 -10.42 -13.97
CA ASP A 290 -5.11 -10.08 -14.63
C ASP A 290 -5.59 -8.69 -14.18
N LEU A 291 -5.59 -7.72 -15.09
CA LEU A 291 -5.96 -6.32 -14.81
C LEU A 291 -7.38 -6.15 -14.27
N ARG A 292 -8.26 -7.15 -14.44
CA ARG A 292 -9.61 -7.17 -13.86
C ARG A 292 -9.61 -7.33 -12.33
N ASN A 293 -8.51 -7.79 -11.75
CA ASN A 293 -8.33 -7.90 -10.30
C ASN A 293 -7.80 -6.59 -9.68
N GLY A 294 -7.72 -5.52 -10.47
CA GLY A 294 -7.33 -4.19 -10.02
C GLY A 294 -5.84 -4.02 -9.73
N PHE A 295 -5.54 -2.96 -9.00
CA PHE A 295 -4.21 -2.48 -8.66
C PHE A 295 -4.09 -2.39 -7.14
N TRP A 296 -3.07 -3.02 -6.58
CA TRP A 296 -2.85 -3.10 -5.14
C TRP A 296 -1.57 -2.36 -4.78
N PHE A 297 -1.70 -1.15 -4.24
CA PHE A 297 -0.55 -0.36 -3.81
C PHE A 297 -0.03 -0.87 -2.48
N LEU A 298 1.28 -1.13 -2.40
CA LEU A 298 1.95 -1.61 -1.21
C LEU A 298 2.29 -0.41 -0.32
N LEU A 299 1.61 -0.33 0.82
CA LEU A 299 1.75 0.76 1.78
C LEU A 299 2.92 0.49 2.75
N CYS A 300 3.04 -0.75 3.21
CA CYS A 300 4.09 -1.20 4.11
C CYS A 300 4.32 -2.71 3.92
N ASN A 301 5.55 -3.15 4.11
CA ASN A 301 5.90 -4.57 4.25
C ASN A 301 7.23 -4.69 5.02
N ASN A 302 7.50 -5.87 5.56
CA ASN A 302 8.78 -6.18 6.21
C ASN A 302 9.52 -7.34 5.52
N ARG A 303 9.36 -7.49 4.19
CA ARG A 303 9.95 -8.60 3.42
C ARG A 303 11.49 -8.62 3.50
N TRP A 304 12.13 -7.45 3.42
CA TRP A 304 13.60 -7.32 3.37
C TRP A 304 14.15 -6.65 4.63
N GLY A 305 15.31 -7.13 5.10
CA GLY A 305 15.98 -6.62 6.31
C GLY A 305 17.18 -5.70 6.08
N THR A 306 17.59 -5.47 4.83
CA THR A 306 18.87 -4.78 4.52
C THR A 306 18.80 -3.28 4.79
N ASN A 307 17.74 -2.62 4.31
CA ASN A 307 17.61 -1.16 4.28
C ASN A 307 16.43 -0.63 5.09
N PHE A 308 15.59 -1.53 5.61
CA PHE A 308 14.35 -1.19 6.32
C PHE A 308 14.29 -1.95 7.65
N PRO A 309 13.67 -1.36 8.69
CA PRO A 309 13.42 -2.07 9.94
C PRO A 309 12.71 -3.39 9.70
N GLN A 310 13.13 -4.46 10.37
CA GLN A 310 12.46 -5.76 10.30
C GLN A 310 11.08 -5.79 10.97
N TRP A 311 10.73 -4.73 11.71
CA TRP A 311 9.45 -4.50 12.35
C TRP A 311 9.11 -3.01 12.27
N PHE A 312 7.82 -2.69 12.14
CA PHE A 312 7.34 -1.34 11.94
C PHE A 312 6.07 -1.12 12.78
N GLU A 313 6.06 -0.05 13.57
CA GLU A 313 4.97 0.28 14.51
C GLU A 313 4.52 1.74 14.44
N ASP A 314 5.05 2.53 13.50
CA ASP A 314 4.68 3.93 13.40
C ASP A 314 3.29 4.10 12.80
N ASP A 315 2.67 5.21 13.20
CA ASP A 315 1.48 5.75 12.58
C ASP A 315 1.83 6.32 11.19
N MET A 316 0.98 6.10 10.19
CA MET A 316 1.27 6.50 8.82
C MET A 316 0.07 7.16 8.14
N ARG A 317 0.38 8.00 7.16
CA ARG A 317 -0.56 8.59 6.21
C ARG A 317 -0.09 8.30 4.78
N PHE A 318 -1.02 7.93 3.91
CA PHE A 318 -0.78 7.77 2.48
C PHE A 318 -1.85 8.52 1.68
N SER A 319 -1.43 9.20 0.63
CA SER A 319 -2.27 10.06 -0.20
C SER A 319 -2.28 9.59 -1.64
N PHE A 320 -3.45 9.68 -2.27
CA PHE A 320 -3.70 9.30 -3.66
C PHE A 320 -4.63 10.33 -4.30
N ALA A 321 -4.49 10.50 -5.61
CA ALA A 321 -5.46 11.24 -6.42
C ALA A 321 -6.03 10.32 -7.51
N VAL A 322 -7.34 10.44 -7.74
CA VAL A 322 -8.05 9.70 -8.78
C VAL A 322 -8.79 10.69 -9.65
N SER A 323 -8.64 10.57 -10.97
CA SER A 323 -9.42 11.34 -11.94
C SER A 323 -10.21 10.40 -12.84
N LEU A 324 -11.43 10.83 -13.16
CA LEU A 324 -12.42 10.07 -13.91
C LEU A 324 -13.04 11.00 -14.94
N LYS A 325 -13.02 10.62 -16.22
CA LYS A 325 -13.63 11.42 -17.28
C LYS A 325 -14.26 10.50 -18.32
N GLU A 326 -15.53 10.73 -18.59
CA GLU A 326 -16.27 10.07 -19.68
C GLU A 326 -16.22 10.98 -20.92
N LEU A 327 -15.70 10.48 -22.03
CA LEU A 327 -15.53 11.22 -23.30
C LEU A 327 -16.71 11.02 -24.26
N ALA A 328 -17.48 9.96 -24.07
CA ALA A 328 -18.71 9.70 -24.79
C ALA A 328 -19.78 9.24 -23.81
N PRO A 329 -21.08 9.50 -24.06
CA PRO A 329 -22.13 8.93 -23.24
C PRO A 329 -22.01 7.42 -23.29
N ALA A 330 -21.94 6.77 -22.12
CA ALA A 330 -22.02 5.32 -22.03
C ALA A 330 -23.24 4.86 -22.84
N VAL A 331 -23.01 4.07 -23.89
CA VAL A 331 -24.09 3.37 -24.58
C VAL A 331 -24.63 2.37 -23.57
N ARG A 332 -25.72 2.75 -22.89
CA ARG A 332 -26.38 1.96 -21.85
C ARG A 332 -26.93 0.65 -22.37
#